data_AF-A0A843DWX2-F1
#
_entry.id   AF-A0A843DWX2-F1
#
_cell.length_a   1.000
_cell.length_b   1.000
_cell.length_c   1.000
_cell.angle_alpha   90.00
_cell.angle_beta   90.00
_cell.angle_gamma   90.00
#
_symmetry.space_group_name_H-M   'P 1'
#
loop_
_entity.id
_entity.type
_entity.pdbx_description
1 polymer ?
#
loop_
_entity_poly.entity_id
_entity_poly.type
_entity_poly.pdbx_seq_one_letter_code
_entity_poly.pdbx_strand_id
1 'polypeptide(L)'
;MVDIAVCEMEAERAPCRALKLQLIKVMVNKDDFVDLQEYDEAVSIEDARKAFPDYEAFMKRNRFSEKNTIFLMDRIKNEEDLAVLKPLAKKIPNGWVDLTKLDESKKAEVLSKGSQSDRINAWDNLTFEEMDATCASCPLAWNKGKDCIGTFGPESSKLPEIAQKYNCPIVASAIEAAADHRKFSVEDAKELLRECEVLKPALIDEGKMAAHRYSGPVERMETMAKACVAENCGFFFI
;
A
#
# COMPACT_ATOMS: atom_id res chain seq x y z
N MET A 1 -6.74 -7.46 -15.11
CA MET A 1 -7.91 -7.76 -14.23
C MET A 1 -8.28 -6.45 -13.60
N VAL A 2 -9.58 -6.16 -13.45
CA VAL A 2 -10.06 -4.93 -12.85
C VAL A 2 -10.69 -5.24 -11.50
N ASP A 3 -10.23 -4.52 -10.49
CA ASP A 3 -10.78 -4.46 -9.15
C ASP A 3 -11.51 -3.13 -8.92
N ILE A 4 -12.29 -3.07 -7.85
CA ILE A 4 -13.01 -1.91 -7.34
C ILE A 4 -12.57 -1.66 -5.92
N ALA A 5 -12.34 -0.40 -5.58
CA ALA A 5 -11.88 0.03 -4.28
C ALA A 5 -12.60 1.31 -3.85
N VAL A 6 -12.73 1.52 -2.55
CA VAL A 6 -13.25 2.77 -1.98
C VAL A 6 -12.13 3.76 -1.72
N CYS A 7 -12.43 5.05 -1.75
CA CYS A 7 -11.52 6.10 -1.32
C CYS A 7 -11.49 6.18 0.22
N GLU A 8 -10.81 5.25 0.87
CA GLU A 8 -10.82 5.09 2.34
C GLU A 8 -10.28 6.32 3.09
N MET A 9 -9.42 7.11 2.44
CA MET A 9 -8.88 8.35 3.03
C MET A 9 -9.92 9.48 3.13
N GLU A 10 -11.04 9.38 2.40
CA GLU A 10 -12.17 10.32 2.48
C GLU A 10 -13.14 9.95 3.61
N ALA A 11 -13.21 8.68 3.98
CA ALA A 11 -14.12 8.19 5.01
C ALA A 11 -13.58 8.46 6.43
N GLU A 12 -14.28 9.30 7.19
CA GLU A 12 -13.81 9.70 8.52
C GLU A 12 -13.70 8.52 9.51
N ARG A 13 -14.61 7.56 9.40
CA ARG A 13 -14.68 6.37 10.27
C ARG A 13 -13.79 5.22 9.81
N ALA A 14 -13.01 5.38 8.75
CA ALA A 14 -12.03 4.37 8.35
C ALA A 14 -10.88 4.34 9.37
N PRO A 15 -10.67 3.25 10.13
CA PRO A 15 -9.64 3.20 11.16
C PRO A 15 -8.24 3.34 10.58
N CYS A 16 -8.02 2.87 9.35
CA CYS A 16 -6.75 3.01 8.65
C CYS A 16 -6.40 4.47 8.33
N ARG A 17 -7.40 5.36 8.18
CA ARG A 17 -7.18 6.77 7.81
C ARG A 17 -6.32 7.51 8.82
N ALA A 18 -6.66 7.40 10.10
CA ALA A 18 -5.91 8.08 11.17
C ALA A 18 -4.44 7.61 11.19
N LEU A 19 -4.23 6.31 11.02
CA LEU A 19 -2.89 5.70 11.01
C LEU A 19 -2.08 6.11 9.77
N LYS A 20 -2.71 6.14 8.58
CA LYS A 20 -2.08 6.58 7.33
C LYS A 20 -1.71 8.06 7.33
N LEU A 21 -2.46 8.90 8.06
CA LEU A 21 -2.14 10.33 8.23
C LEU A 21 -1.03 10.59 9.27
N GLN A 22 -0.79 9.64 10.17
CA GLN A 22 0.22 9.77 11.20
C GLN A 22 1.58 9.32 10.68
N LEU A 23 2.42 10.27 10.26
CA LEU A 23 3.81 10.00 9.91
C LEU A 23 4.63 9.62 11.15
N ILE A 24 5.34 8.50 11.05
CA ILE A 24 6.21 7.95 12.10
C ILE A 24 7.68 8.17 11.73
N LYS A 25 8.06 7.92 10.48
CA LYS A 25 9.43 8.16 10.01
C LYS A 25 9.47 8.88 8.67
N VAL A 26 10.54 9.61 8.45
CA VAL A 26 10.87 10.22 7.16
C VAL A 26 12.35 10.06 6.87
N MET A 27 12.69 9.85 5.60
CA MET A 27 14.08 9.82 5.18
C MET A 27 14.59 11.24 4.90
N VAL A 28 15.78 11.56 5.41
CA VAL A 28 16.54 12.79 5.16
C VAL A 28 17.91 12.45 4.55
N ASN A 29 18.64 13.46 4.07
CA ASN A 29 20.03 13.25 3.68
C ASN A 29 20.87 12.82 4.88
N LYS A 30 21.85 11.94 4.64
CA LYS A 30 22.68 11.38 5.71
C LYS A 30 23.50 12.42 6.49
N ASP A 31 23.77 13.59 5.89
CA ASP A 31 24.49 14.69 6.52
C ASP A 31 23.58 15.66 7.31
N ASP A 32 22.26 15.59 7.12
CA ASP A 32 21.28 16.44 7.82
C ASP A 32 20.78 15.75 9.10
N PHE A 33 20.66 16.46 10.23
CA PHE A 33 20.09 15.92 11.48
C PHE A 33 20.75 14.61 11.96
N VAL A 34 22.06 14.49 11.80
CA VAL A 34 22.83 13.27 12.12
C VAL A 34 22.49 12.71 13.50
N ASP A 35 22.36 13.59 14.50
CA ASP A 35 22.03 13.25 15.88
C ASP A 35 20.62 12.67 16.08
N LEU A 36 19.70 12.93 15.15
CA LEU A 36 18.31 12.45 15.18
C LEU A 36 18.07 11.22 14.29
N GLN A 37 19.02 10.87 13.43
CA GLN A 37 18.88 9.73 12.54
C GLN A 37 19.02 8.40 13.29
N GLU A 38 18.38 7.37 12.74
CA GLU A 38 18.68 5.98 13.05
C GLU A 38 20.02 5.59 12.43
N TYR A 39 20.64 4.57 13.03
CA TYR A 39 21.98 4.14 12.68
C TYR A 39 21.97 2.67 12.33
N ASP A 40 22.67 2.35 11.24
CA ASP A 40 23.06 0.98 10.95
C ASP A 40 24.48 0.75 11.49
N GLU A 41 24.77 -0.47 11.91
CA GLU A 41 26.14 -0.89 12.15
C GLU A 41 26.70 -1.52 10.88
N ALA A 42 27.84 -1.03 10.42
CA ALA A 42 28.44 -1.49 9.17
C ALA A 42 29.96 -1.51 9.22
N VAL A 43 30.55 -2.38 8.40
CA VAL A 43 32.00 -2.42 8.16
C VAL A 43 32.29 -2.04 6.71
N SER A 44 33.33 -1.23 6.51
CA SER A 44 33.79 -0.84 5.18
C SER A 44 34.39 -2.04 4.44
N ILE A 45 34.39 -2.00 3.10
CA ILE A 45 35.07 -3.03 2.31
C ILE A 45 36.56 -3.16 2.64
N GLU A 46 37.22 -2.04 2.95
CA GLU A 46 38.65 -2.01 3.28
C GLU A 46 38.94 -2.73 4.60
N ASP A 47 38.12 -2.48 5.62
CA ASP A 47 38.29 -3.10 6.93
C ASP A 47 37.93 -4.59 6.88
N ALA A 48 36.91 -4.97 6.12
CA ALA A 48 36.57 -6.38 5.90
C ALA A 48 37.69 -7.14 5.16
N ARG A 49 38.31 -6.55 4.14
CA ARG A 49 39.45 -7.15 3.42
C ARG A 49 40.69 -7.33 4.30
N LYS A 50 40.92 -6.44 5.27
CA LYS A 50 42.01 -6.58 6.25
C LYS A 50 41.71 -7.69 7.26
N ALA A 51 40.44 -7.84 7.64
CA ALA A 51 40.00 -8.82 8.62
C ALA A 51 39.95 -10.26 8.08
N PHE A 52 39.67 -10.43 6.78
CA PHE A 52 39.56 -11.74 6.13
C PHE A 52 40.64 -11.94 5.06
N PRO A 53 41.68 -12.73 5.35
CA PRO A 53 42.69 -13.12 4.36
C PRO A 53 42.09 -13.87 3.15
N ASP A 54 41.07 -14.70 3.39
CA ASP A 54 40.25 -15.33 2.34
C ASP A 54 38.91 -14.59 2.18
N TYR A 55 38.99 -13.44 1.52
CA TYR A 55 37.85 -12.55 1.30
C TYR A 55 36.78 -13.17 0.39
N GLU A 56 37.17 -13.98 -0.62
CA GLU A 56 36.22 -14.63 -1.51
C GLU A 56 35.36 -15.66 -0.75
N ALA A 57 35.98 -16.45 0.14
CA ALA A 57 35.23 -17.37 0.97
C ALA A 57 34.27 -16.65 1.93
N PHE A 58 34.70 -15.53 2.53
CA PHE A 58 33.82 -14.67 3.36
C PHE A 58 32.59 -14.19 2.56
N MET A 59 32.81 -13.64 1.36
CA MET A 59 31.74 -13.17 0.48
C MET A 59 30.76 -14.30 0.13
N LYS A 60 31.28 -15.49 -0.18
CA LYS A 60 30.47 -16.66 -0.52
C LYS A 60 29.65 -17.18 0.66
N ARG A 61 30.25 -17.28 1.87
CA ARG A 61 29.55 -17.73 3.08
C ARG A 61 28.35 -16.84 3.41
N ASN A 62 28.51 -15.53 3.25
CA ASN A 62 27.47 -14.54 3.55
C ASN A 62 26.58 -14.17 2.35
N ARG A 63 26.85 -14.76 1.17
CA ARG A 63 26.12 -14.54 -0.09
C ARG A 63 26.11 -13.07 -0.54
N PHE A 64 27.24 -12.38 -0.36
CA PHE A 64 27.41 -11.02 -0.82
C PHE A 64 27.82 -10.95 -2.30
N SER A 65 27.48 -9.84 -2.95
CA SER A 65 27.90 -9.53 -4.31
C SER A 65 29.12 -8.61 -4.31
N GLU A 66 29.95 -8.65 -5.35
CA GLU A 66 31.15 -7.79 -5.46
C GLU A 66 30.84 -6.28 -5.49
N LYS A 67 29.58 -5.89 -5.68
CA LYS A 67 29.15 -4.48 -5.75
C LYS A 67 28.99 -3.83 -4.37
N ASN A 68 29.14 -4.58 -3.29
CA ASN A 68 28.93 -4.06 -1.94
C ASN A 68 30.07 -3.11 -1.54
N THR A 69 29.73 -1.86 -1.23
CA THR A 69 30.68 -0.86 -0.71
C THR A 69 30.79 -0.89 0.82
N ILE A 70 29.74 -1.37 1.50
CA ILE A 70 29.67 -1.56 2.95
C ILE A 70 28.98 -2.90 3.28
N PHE A 71 29.34 -3.47 4.43
CA PHE A 71 28.74 -4.68 4.99
C PHE A 71 27.93 -4.32 6.22
N LEU A 72 26.60 -4.33 6.09
CA LEU A 72 25.70 -4.13 7.22
C LEU A 72 25.73 -5.37 8.12
N MET A 73 25.88 -5.14 9.43
CA MET A 73 26.09 -6.22 10.39
C MET A 73 24.91 -7.18 10.49
N ASP A 74 23.69 -6.69 10.29
CA ASP A 74 22.43 -7.45 10.26
C ASP A 74 22.32 -8.40 9.05
N ARG A 75 23.10 -8.17 7.99
CA ARG A 75 23.11 -9.00 6.77
C ARG A 75 24.18 -10.09 6.77
N ILE A 76 25.05 -10.13 7.78
CA ILE A 76 26.06 -11.18 7.93
C ILE A 76 25.37 -12.41 8.52
N LYS A 77 25.41 -13.53 7.80
CA LYS A 77 24.71 -14.76 8.17
C LYS A 77 25.57 -15.74 8.96
N ASN A 78 26.88 -15.70 8.73
CA ASN A 78 27.82 -16.57 9.43
C ASN A 78 28.24 -15.92 10.77
N GLU A 79 28.02 -16.63 11.87
CA GLU A 79 28.26 -16.11 13.22
C GLU A 79 29.75 -15.88 13.52
N GLU A 80 30.65 -16.69 12.95
CA GLU A 80 32.10 -16.53 13.12
C GLU A 80 32.59 -15.25 12.41
N ASP A 81 32.14 -15.03 11.18
CA ASP A 81 32.43 -13.82 10.42
C ASP A 81 31.85 -12.58 11.12
N LEU A 82 30.64 -12.69 11.69
CA LEU A 82 30.01 -11.64 12.48
C LEU A 82 30.87 -11.27 13.69
N ALA A 83 31.39 -12.26 14.43
CA ALA A 83 32.24 -12.03 15.59
C ALA A 83 33.55 -11.32 15.23
N VAL A 84 34.14 -11.64 14.06
CA VAL A 84 35.34 -10.96 13.55
C VAL A 84 35.06 -9.51 13.15
N LEU A 85 33.89 -9.24 12.55
CA LEU A 85 33.53 -7.91 12.05
C LEU A 85 32.98 -6.98 13.13
N LYS A 86 32.37 -7.51 14.19
CA LYS A 86 31.73 -6.73 15.25
C LYS A 86 32.64 -5.66 15.89
N PRO A 87 33.93 -5.91 16.19
CA PRO A 87 34.83 -4.90 16.72
C PRO A 87 35.19 -3.79 15.71
N LEU A 88 35.00 -4.04 14.41
CA LEU A 88 35.30 -3.11 13.32
C LEU A 88 34.08 -2.30 12.88
N ALA A 89 32.88 -2.67 13.38
CA ALA A 89 31.64 -2.04 13.00
C ALA A 89 31.59 -0.59 13.45
N LYS A 90 31.15 0.28 12.55
CA LYS A 90 30.90 1.69 12.80
C LYS A 90 29.42 1.96 12.67
N LYS A 91 28.91 2.87 13.50
CA LYS A 91 27.55 3.41 13.37
C LYS A 91 27.54 4.40 12.22
N ILE A 92 26.67 4.17 11.24
CA ILE A 92 26.49 5.03 10.08
C ILE A 92 25.03 5.52 10.06
N PRO A 93 24.78 6.82 9.96
CA PRO A 93 23.43 7.35 9.80
C PRO A 93 22.77 6.74 8.54
N ASN A 94 21.57 6.20 8.71
CA ASN A 94 20.87 5.49 7.63
C ASN A 94 19.85 6.38 6.89
N GLY A 95 19.68 7.63 7.32
CA GLY A 95 18.77 8.61 6.73
C GLY A 95 17.39 8.64 7.40
N TRP A 96 17.00 7.65 8.18
CA TRP A 96 15.67 7.63 8.81
C TRP A 96 15.63 8.44 10.09
N VAL A 97 14.67 9.34 10.22
CA VAL A 97 14.40 10.07 11.46
C VAL A 97 13.04 9.65 12.01
N ASP A 98 13.00 9.25 13.29
CA ASP A 98 11.78 8.92 14.02
C ASP A 98 11.10 10.19 14.54
N LEU A 99 9.98 10.55 13.89
CA LEU A 99 9.22 11.75 14.17
C LEU A 99 8.44 11.67 15.49
N THR A 100 8.25 10.47 16.05
CA THR A 100 7.51 10.29 17.32
C THR A 100 8.31 10.71 18.54
N LYS A 101 9.63 10.84 18.39
CA LYS A 101 10.57 11.26 19.44
C LYS A 101 10.87 12.75 19.41
N LEU A 102 10.28 13.50 18.48
CA LEU A 102 10.55 14.92 18.27
C LEU A 102 9.37 15.76 18.77
N ASP A 103 9.67 16.97 19.24
CA ASP A 103 8.67 18.01 19.42
C ASP A 103 8.17 18.55 18.07
N GLU A 104 7.03 19.24 18.08
CA GLU A 104 6.37 19.74 16.86
C GLU A 104 7.24 20.74 16.06
N SER A 105 8.06 21.55 16.73
CA SER A 105 8.95 22.49 16.04
C SER A 105 10.02 21.73 15.25
N LYS A 106 10.66 20.75 15.88
CA LYS A 106 11.72 19.96 15.23
C LYS A 106 11.15 19.03 14.16
N LYS A 107 9.97 18.46 14.40
CA LYS A 107 9.22 17.66 13.43
C LYS A 107 8.93 18.45 12.15
N ALA A 108 8.46 19.69 12.26
CA ALA A 108 8.23 20.56 11.11
C ALA A 108 9.52 20.85 10.32
N GLU A 109 10.63 21.11 11.03
CA GLU A 109 11.94 21.32 10.41
C GLU A 109 12.41 20.09 9.62
N VAL A 110 12.35 18.90 10.24
CA VAL A 110 12.74 17.63 9.61
C VAL A 110 11.86 17.34 8.40
N LEU A 111 10.53 17.50 8.52
CA LEU A 111 9.59 17.28 7.41
C LEU A 111 9.80 18.23 6.23
N SER A 112 10.30 19.45 6.48
CA SER A 112 10.59 20.42 5.41
C SER A 112 11.77 20.01 4.52
N LYS A 113 12.75 19.26 5.09
CA LYS A 113 13.94 18.77 4.38
C LYS A 113 13.85 17.28 4.01
N GLY A 114 12.91 16.56 4.61
CA GLY A 114 12.71 15.14 4.39
C GLY A 114 12.05 14.84 3.05
N SER A 115 12.29 13.62 2.57
CA SER A 115 11.70 13.09 1.35
C SER A 115 10.17 13.13 1.42
N GLN A 116 9.53 13.47 0.31
CA GLN A 116 8.07 13.39 0.17
C GLN A 116 7.61 11.97 -0.19
N SER A 117 8.48 11.18 -0.82
CA SER A 117 8.20 9.79 -1.24
C SER A 117 8.61 8.76 -0.19
N ASP A 118 9.67 9.03 0.57
CA ASP A 118 10.26 8.07 1.52
C ASP A 118 9.81 8.37 2.94
N ARG A 119 8.59 7.93 3.24
CA ARG A 119 7.91 8.14 4.52
C ARG A 119 7.28 6.84 4.98
N ILE A 120 7.23 6.68 6.30
CA ILE A 120 6.56 5.56 6.96
C ILE A 120 5.50 6.17 7.85
N ASN A 121 4.24 5.82 7.61
CA ASN A 121 3.13 6.17 8.48
C ASN A 121 2.86 5.06 9.51
N ALA A 122 1.94 5.29 10.44
CA ALA A 122 1.63 4.32 11.48
C ALA A 122 0.98 3.05 10.93
N TRP A 123 0.27 3.16 9.80
CA TRP A 123 -0.32 2.01 9.10
C TRP A 123 0.75 1.08 8.56
N ASP A 124 1.81 1.61 7.94
CA ASP A 124 2.92 0.83 7.38
C ASP A 124 3.71 0.06 8.46
N ASN A 125 3.59 0.47 9.72
CA ASN A 125 4.28 -0.15 10.85
C ASN A 125 3.45 -1.22 11.58
N LEU A 126 2.22 -1.48 11.13
CA LEU A 126 1.40 -2.57 11.66
C LEU A 126 1.91 -3.94 11.16
N THR A 127 1.70 -4.96 11.98
CA THR A 127 1.78 -6.37 11.56
C THR A 127 0.62 -6.74 10.64
N PHE A 128 0.75 -7.83 9.89
CA PHE A 128 -0.35 -8.32 9.04
C PHE A 128 -1.60 -8.66 9.85
N GLU A 129 -1.44 -9.26 11.04
CA GLU A 129 -2.55 -9.59 11.93
C GLU A 129 -3.29 -8.34 12.42
N GLU A 130 -2.56 -7.26 12.73
CA GLU A 130 -3.15 -5.98 13.13
C GLU A 130 -3.89 -5.30 11.96
N MET A 131 -3.32 -5.35 10.76
CA MET A 131 -3.98 -4.85 9.55
C MET A 131 -5.27 -5.61 9.27
N ASP A 132 -5.24 -6.94 9.32
CA ASP A 132 -6.41 -7.80 9.07
C ASP A 132 -7.52 -7.55 10.10
N ALA A 133 -7.17 -7.46 11.38
CA ALA A 133 -8.13 -7.15 12.44
C ALA A 133 -8.75 -5.75 12.25
N THR A 134 -7.92 -4.77 11.85
CA THR A 134 -8.38 -3.41 11.58
C THR A 134 -9.34 -3.37 10.39
N CYS A 135 -9.01 -4.06 9.29
CA CYS A 135 -9.86 -4.15 8.11
C CYS A 135 -11.16 -4.91 8.38
N ALA A 136 -11.14 -6.04 9.10
CA ALA A 136 -12.33 -6.82 9.43
C ALA A 136 -13.35 -6.06 10.31
N SER A 137 -12.88 -5.08 11.07
CA SER A 137 -13.74 -4.21 11.90
C SER A 137 -14.17 -2.91 11.19
N CYS A 138 -13.70 -2.69 9.96
CA CYS A 138 -13.90 -1.43 9.24
C CYS A 138 -15.31 -1.35 8.64
N PRO A 139 -16.02 -0.22 8.76
CA PRO A 139 -17.33 -0.05 8.11
C PRO A 139 -17.25 -0.07 6.58
N LEU A 140 -16.05 0.18 6.00
CA LEU A 140 -15.79 0.09 4.57
C LEU A 140 -15.48 -1.32 4.08
N ALA A 141 -15.49 -2.34 4.95
CA ALA A 141 -15.19 -3.73 4.59
C ALA A 141 -16.35 -4.37 3.81
N TRP A 142 -16.68 -3.84 2.63
CA TRP A 142 -17.85 -4.23 1.86
C TRP A 142 -17.69 -5.60 1.18
N ASN A 143 -16.45 -6.04 0.89
CA ASN A 143 -16.21 -7.33 0.27
C ASN A 143 -16.23 -8.43 1.33
N LYS A 144 -17.43 -8.99 1.57
CA LYS A 144 -17.67 -10.05 2.57
C LYS A 144 -17.22 -9.69 4.00
N GLY A 145 -17.18 -8.41 4.36
CA GLY A 145 -16.80 -7.97 5.71
C GLY A 145 -15.30 -7.98 5.97
N LYS A 146 -14.44 -8.10 4.96
CA LYS A 146 -12.99 -8.30 5.17
C LYS A 146 -12.13 -7.18 4.59
N ASP A 147 -12.53 -6.62 3.47
CA ASP A 147 -11.71 -5.74 2.66
C ASP A 147 -12.56 -4.66 2.00
N CYS A 148 -11.92 -3.50 1.80
CA CYS A 148 -12.49 -2.35 1.11
C CYS A 148 -12.16 -2.33 -0.39
N ILE A 149 -11.60 -3.44 -0.88
CA ILE A 149 -11.24 -3.73 -2.28
C ILE A 149 -11.89 -5.07 -2.65
N GLY A 150 -12.31 -5.22 -3.91
CA GLY A 150 -12.78 -6.50 -4.43
C GLY A 150 -12.86 -6.50 -5.94
N THR A 151 -13.09 -7.68 -6.52
CA THR A 151 -12.95 -7.83 -7.98
C THR A 151 -14.18 -7.36 -8.77
N PHE A 152 -13.97 -6.52 -9.77
CA PHE A 152 -14.98 -6.24 -10.79
C PHE A 152 -15.03 -7.38 -11.82
N GLY A 153 -13.90 -7.70 -12.45
CA GLY A 153 -13.80 -8.77 -13.44
C GLY A 153 -12.57 -8.68 -14.33
N PRO A 154 -12.44 -9.54 -15.35
CA PRO A 154 -11.37 -9.44 -16.33
C PRO A 154 -11.54 -8.21 -17.23
N GLU A 155 -10.45 -7.71 -17.82
CA GLU A 155 -10.49 -6.61 -18.82
C GLU A 155 -11.32 -6.98 -20.06
N SER A 156 -11.46 -8.27 -20.35
CA SER A 156 -12.31 -8.81 -21.42
C SER A 156 -13.78 -8.99 -21.02
N SER A 157 -14.19 -8.45 -19.88
CA SER A 157 -15.58 -8.49 -19.43
C SER A 157 -16.50 -7.80 -20.44
N LYS A 158 -17.65 -8.41 -20.75
CA LYS A 158 -18.70 -7.78 -21.57
C LYS A 158 -19.71 -6.98 -20.76
N LEU A 159 -19.57 -6.94 -19.43
CA LEU A 159 -20.46 -6.15 -18.57
C LEU A 159 -20.48 -4.66 -18.95
N PRO A 160 -19.35 -4.01 -19.28
CA PRO A 160 -19.37 -2.62 -19.74
C PRO A 160 -20.21 -2.40 -21.02
N GLU A 161 -20.11 -3.30 -22.01
CA GLU A 161 -20.91 -3.24 -23.24
C GLU A 161 -22.42 -3.39 -22.94
N ILE A 162 -22.77 -4.31 -22.04
CA ILE A 162 -24.16 -4.47 -21.59
C ILE A 162 -24.62 -3.19 -20.89
N ALA A 163 -23.83 -2.66 -19.96
CA ALA A 163 -24.16 -1.43 -19.24
C ALA A 163 -24.39 -0.23 -20.17
N GLN A 164 -23.61 -0.11 -21.23
CA GLN A 164 -23.79 0.92 -22.24
C GLN A 164 -25.17 0.85 -22.92
N LYS A 165 -25.67 -0.36 -23.25
CA LYS A 165 -27.00 -0.55 -23.86
C LYS A 165 -28.13 -0.07 -22.96
N TYR A 166 -27.96 -0.20 -21.65
CA TYR A 166 -28.95 0.16 -20.63
C TYR A 166 -28.69 1.54 -20.00
N ASN A 167 -27.87 2.39 -20.64
CA ASN A 167 -27.57 3.74 -20.20
C ASN A 167 -27.05 3.81 -18.75
N CYS A 168 -26.09 2.93 -18.45
CA CYS A 168 -25.38 2.83 -17.17
C CYS A 168 -23.91 3.27 -17.38
N PRO A 169 -23.65 4.60 -17.46
CA PRO A 169 -22.34 5.14 -17.86
C PRO A 169 -21.18 4.82 -16.90
N ILE A 170 -21.42 4.68 -15.59
CA ILE A 170 -20.35 4.37 -14.64
C ILE A 170 -19.85 2.94 -14.88
N VAL A 171 -20.75 1.96 -14.91
CA VAL A 171 -20.37 0.56 -15.18
C VAL A 171 -19.84 0.39 -16.60
N ALA A 172 -20.38 1.13 -17.58
CA ALA A 172 -19.89 1.12 -18.96
C ALA A 172 -18.45 1.66 -19.10
N SER A 173 -18.03 2.57 -18.22
CA SER A 173 -16.69 3.15 -18.25
C SER A 173 -15.69 2.45 -17.32
N ALA A 174 -16.07 1.38 -16.62
CA ALA A 174 -15.25 0.75 -15.57
C ALA A 174 -13.79 0.42 -16.00
N ILE A 175 -13.59 -0.11 -17.21
CA ILE A 175 -12.25 -0.49 -17.70
C ILE A 175 -11.41 0.74 -18.05
N GLU A 176 -12.02 1.74 -18.70
CA GLU A 176 -11.36 3.01 -19.02
C GLU A 176 -11.03 3.78 -17.74
N ALA A 177 -11.97 3.84 -16.81
CA ALA A 177 -11.79 4.48 -15.51
C ALA A 177 -10.66 3.84 -14.70
N ALA A 178 -10.47 2.51 -14.80
CA ALA A 178 -9.34 1.83 -14.19
C ALA A 178 -8.00 2.28 -14.80
N ALA A 179 -7.92 2.33 -16.14
CA ALA A 179 -6.72 2.77 -16.84
C ALA A 179 -6.36 4.23 -16.55
N ASP A 180 -7.37 5.09 -16.38
CA ASP A 180 -7.20 6.51 -16.08
C ASP A 180 -7.00 6.81 -14.58
N HIS A 181 -7.08 5.80 -13.70
CA HIS A 181 -7.16 5.96 -12.25
C HIS A 181 -8.24 6.98 -11.82
N ARG A 182 -9.39 6.95 -12.50
CA ARG A 182 -10.49 7.89 -12.28
C ARG A 182 -11.15 7.63 -10.93
N LYS A 183 -11.27 8.71 -10.13
CA LYS A 183 -12.02 8.70 -8.87
C LYS A 183 -13.45 9.16 -9.11
N PHE A 184 -14.39 8.41 -8.55
CA PHE A 184 -15.80 8.71 -8.52
C PHE A 184 -16.18 9.23 -7.13
N SER A 185 -17.07 10.21 -7.10
CA SER A 185 -17.53 10.85 -5.88
C SER A 185 -18.60 10.02 -5.15
N VAL A 186 -19.03 10.49 -3.97
CA VAL A 186 -20.18 9.91 -3.27
C VAL A 186 -21.49 10.06 -4.05
N GLU A 187 -21.65 11.11 -4.86
CA GLU A 187 -22.84 11.26 -5.72
C GLU A 187 -22.83 10.24 -6.86
N ASP A 188 -21.65 9.97 -7.43
CA ASP A 188 -21.47 8.90 -8.41
C ASP A 188 -21.76 7.53 -7.77
N ALA A 189 -21.48 7.33 -6.48
CA ALA A 189 -21.85 6.10 -5.77
C ALA A 189 -23.37 5.92 -5.68
N LYS A 190 -24.13 7.01 -5.46
CA LYS A 190 -25.60 6.95 -5.50
C LYS A 190 -26.11 6.63 -6.90
N GLU A 191 -25.49 7.19 -7.93
CA GLU A 191 -25.82 6.87 -9.32
C GLU A 191 -25.47 5.42 -9.66
N LEU A 192 -24.34 4.89 -9.17
CA LEU A 192 -23.97 3.49 -9.33
C LEU A 192 -25.00 2.53 -8.69
N LEU A 193 -25.62 2.91 -7.56
CA LEU A 193 -26.72 2.13 -6.99
C LEU A 193 -27.92 2.06 -7.94
N ARG A 194 -28.30 3.19 -8.55
CA ARG A 194 -29.34 3.24 -9.59
C ARG A 194 -28.98 2.37 -10.78
N GLU A 195 -27.74 2.43 -11.27
CA GLU A 195 -27.26 1.57 -12.36
C GLU A 195 -27.35 0.09 -11.99
N CYS A 196 -26.97 -0.30 -10.77
CA CYS A 196 -27.06 -1.69 -10.32
C CYS A 196 -28.52 -2.19 -10.29
N GLU A 197 -29.48 -1.35 -9.90
CA GLU A 197 -30.91 -1.69 -9.95
C GLU A 197 -31.41 -1.92 -11.37
N VAL A 198 -30.92 -1.15 -12.35
CA VAL A 198 -31.23 -1.34 -13.78
C VAL A 198 -30.57 -2.61 -14.32
N LEU A 199 -29.32 -2.88 -13.95
CA LEU A 199 -28.54 -3.98 -14.51
C LEU A 199 -29.01 -5.35 -14.03
N LYS A 200 -29.50 -5.48 -12.80
CA LYS A 200 -30.00 -6.76 -12.26
C LYS A 200 -31.06 -7.43 -13.17
N PRO A 201 -32.17 -6.77 -13.54
CA PRO A 201 -33.12 -7.34 -14.50
C PRO A 201 -32.57 -7.40 -15.93
N ALA A 202 -31.80 -6.39 -16.37
CA ALA A 202 -31.21 -6.37 -17.71
C ALA A 202 -30.31 -7.58 -18.01
N LEU A 203 -29.55 -8.06 -17.01
CA LEU A 203 -28.71 -9.25 -17.15
C LEU A 203 -29.52 -10.53 -17.39
N ILE A 204 -30.75 -10.58 -16.90
CA ILE A 204 -31.66 -11.71 -17.16
C ILE A 204 -32.15 -11.64 -18.61
N ASP A 205 -32.48 -10.44 -19.09
CA ASP A 205 -32.94 -10.19 -20.47
C ASP A 205 -31.84 -10.47 -21.51
N GLU A 206 -30.58 -10.13 -21.21
CA GLU A 206 -29.40 -10.47 -22.04
C GLU A 206 -29.11 -11.99 -22.06
N GLY A 207 -29.75 -12.75 -21.18
CA GLY A 207 -29.78 -14.21 -21.19
C GLY A 207 -29.01 -14.88 -20.05
N LYS A 208 -29.27 -16.18 -19.87
CA LYS A 208 -28.76 -16.98 -18.74
C LYS A 208 -27.24 -16.87 -18.51
N MET A 209 -26.46 -16.78 -19.59
CA MET A 209 -25.00 -16.68 -19.49
C MET A 209 -24.53 -15.31 -18.98
N ALA A 210 -25.24 -14.23 -19.32
CA ALA A 210 -24.95 -12.89 -18.81
C ALA A 210 -25.27 -12.81 -17.31
N ALA A 211 -26.47 -13.25 -16.90
CA ALA A 211 -26.85 -13.35 -15.50
C ALA A 211 -25.82 -14.15 -14.68
N HIS A 212 -25.49 -15.37 -15.09
CA HIS A 212 -24.52 -16.21 -14.35
C HIS A 212 -23.13 -15.56 -14.21
N ARG A 213 -22.66 -14.82 -15.22
CA ARG A 213 -21.31 -14.24 -15.21
C ARG A 213 -21.24 -12.90 -14.47
N TYR A 214 -22.30 -12.10 -14.52
CA TYR A 214 -22.24 -10.69 -14.15
C TYR A 214 -23.12 -10.30 -12.96
N SER A 215 -24.01 -11.17 -12.47
CA SER A 215 -24.76 -10.89 -11.23
C SER A 215 -23.81 -10.66 -10.04
N GLY A 216 -22.77 -11.50 -9.88
CA GLY A 216 -21.79 -11.34 -8.80
C GLY A 216 -21.04 -9.99 -8.83
N PRO A 217 -20.47 -9.57 -9.97
CA PRO A 217 -19.92 -8.22 -10.14
C PRO A 217 -20.90 -7.09 -9.80
N VAL A 218 -22.16 -7.17 -10.26
CA VAL A 218 -23.18 -6.14 -9.97
C VAL A 218 -23.52 -6.08 -8.49
N GLU A 219 -23.68 -7.23 -7.82
CA GLU A 219 -23.92 -7.30 -6.37
C GLU A 219 -22.75 -6.71 -5.56
N ARG A 220 -21.51 -6.95 -5.99
CA ARG A 220 -20.32 -6.37 -5.35
C ARG A 220 -20.27 -4.86 -5.51
N MET A 221 -20.51 -4.34 -6.72
CA MET A 221 -20.59 -2.89 -6.97
C MET A 221 -21.69 -2.24 -6.12
N GLU A 222 -22.86 -2.87 -6.04
CA GLU A 222 -23.95 -2.37 -5.20
C GLU A 222 -23.57 -2.34 -3.71
N THR A 223 -22.91 -3.39 -3.20
CA THR A 223 -22.49 -3.47 -1.80
C THR A 223 -21.43 -2.41 -1.49
N MET A 224 -20.46 -2.23 -2.39
CA MET A 224 -19.44 -1.19 -2.31
C MET A 224 -20.08 0.21 -2.33
N ALA A 225 -20.97 0.48 -3.27
CA ALA A 225 -21.63 1.78 -3.40
C ALA A 225 -22.48 2.12 -2.16
N LYS A 226 -23.13 1.13 -1.52
CA LYS A 226 -23.81 1.31 -0.22
C LYS A 226 -22.83 1.74 0.87
N ALA A 227 -21.64 1.13 0.95
CA ALA A 227 -20.62 1.52 1.90
C ALA A 227 -20.11 2.95 1.64
N CYS A 228 -19.86 3.31 0.38
CA CYS A 228 -19.48 4.67 -0.03
C CYS A 228 -20.49 5.72 0.40
N VAL A 229 -21.79 5.47 0.18
CA VAL A 229 -22.86 6.38 0.60
C VAL A 229 -22.96 6.46 2.13
N ALA A 230 -22.84 5.34 2.84
CA ALA A 230 -22.94 5.30 4.30
C ALA A 230 -21.75 5.99 5.00
N GLU A 231 -20.56 5.93 4.40
CA GLU A 231 -19.33 6.50 4.95
C GLU A 231 -18.92 7.82 4.29
N ASN A 232 -19.76 8.35 3.39
CA ASN A 232 -19.55 9.59 2.66
C ASN A 232 -18.17 9.66 1.97
N CYS A 233 -17.84 8.63 1.20
CA CYS A 233 -16.60 8.54 0.44
C CYS A 233 -16.84 8.12 -1.00
N GLY A 234 -15.87 8.42 -1.87
CA GLY A 234 -15.83 7.98 -3.25
C GLY A 234 -15.36 6.54 -3.44
N PHE A 235 -15.18 6.17 -4.71
CA PHE A 235 -14.65 4.88 -5.14
C PHE A 235 -13.88 5.01 -6.46
N PHE A 236 -13.20 3.94 -6.88
CA PHE A 236 -12.47 3.88 -8.13
C PHE A 236 -12.29 2.43 -8.60
N PHE A 237 -11.99 2.26 -9.89
CA PHE A 237 -11.58 0.98 -10.47
C PHE A 237 -10.04 0.95 -10.59
N ILE A 238 -9.40 -0.21 -10.46
CA ILE A 238 -7.93 -0.41 -10.59
C ILE A 238 -7.56 -1.71 -11.27
#